data_AF-A0A2U8E5L6-F1
#
_entry.id   AF-A0A2U8E5L6-F1
#
_cell.length_a   1.000
_cell.length_b   1.000
_cell.length_c   1.000
_cell.angle_alpha   90.00
_cell.angle_beta   90.00
_cell.angle_gamma   90.00
#
_symmetry.space_group_name_H-M   'P 1'
#
loop_
_entity.id
_entity.type
_entity.pdbx_description
1 polymer ?
#
loop_
_entity_poly.entity_id
_entity_poly.type
_entity_poly.pdbx_seq_one_letter_code
_entity_poly.pdbx_strand_id
1 'polypeptide(L)'
;MANVKLRVIDDAGSPVQDAFAHVAFEVPVNAQNRDYLKRKEAKTDKNGYFQTSEICTGIIYYGASKEGYYESTGNRFDYKFDVAKMRWNPSSPELIVLMKRVINPVPMYVREIVLRIPDTDKDIGYDLEKGDWVMPYGQGLRADFVFHARCRWTSYQDYYSVVKIKFSNFRDGIQEIPKTNASKGQLASPQLAPEDGYTEVWINERGQGPQTKRTGLNVMNSNYKDYIFRVRSNINDEGEITAANYGKIIGEIRVGGGEAEGKPILKFLYYYNSDPQSRSLEFDPKQNLAKEQKCNFPP
;
A
#
# COMPACT_ATOMS: atom_id res chain seq x y z
N MET A 1 -34.46 -14.19 -3.89
CA MET A 1 -33.04 -14.54 -4.13
C MET A 1 -32.30 -13.29 -4.57
N ALA A 2 -31.05 -13.11 -4.16
CA ALA A 2 -30.17 -12.06 -4.65
C ALA A 2 -29.49 -12.55 -5.94
N ASN A 3 -29.46 -11.72 -6.98
CA ASN A 3 -28.76 -12.02 -8.23
C ASN A 3 -27.57 -11.09 -8.36
N VAL A 4 -26.44 -11.57 -8.86
CA VAL A 4 -25.25 -10.75 -9.08
C VAL A 4 -24.57 -11.14 -10.38
N LYS A 5 -24.01 -10.15 -11.06
CA LYS A 5 -23.16 -10.31 -12.23
C LYS A 5 -21.77 -9.78 -11.88
N LEU A 6 -20.77 -10.65 -11.84
CA LEU A 6 -19.38 -10.25 -11.71
C LEU A 6 -18.77 -10.02 -13.09
N ARG A 7 -18.01 -8.93 -13.24
CA ARG A 7 -17.16 -8.65 -14.38
C ARG A 7 -15.71 -8.63 -13.93
N VAL A 8 -14.89 -9.53 -14.46
CA VAL A 8 -13.46 -9.60 -14.19
C VAL A 8 -12.70 -8.93 -15.32
N ILE A 9 -11.90 -7.92 -14.98
CA ILE A 9 -11.08 -7.16 -15.93
C ILE A 9 -9.63 -7.08 -15.45
N ASP A 10 -8.71 -6.86 -16.39
CA ASP A 10 -7.31 -6.61 -16.08
C ASP A 10 -6.98 -5.11 -15.92
N ASP A 11 -5.72 -4.82 -15.62
CA ASP A 11 -5.17 -3.47 -15.46
C ASP A 11 -5.15 -2.64 -16.76
N ALA A 12 -5.38 -3.25 -17.93
CA ALA A 12 -5.63 -2.56 -19.19
C ALA A 12 -7.14 -2.38 -19.48
N GLY A 13 -8.02 -2.80 -18.56
CA GLY A 13 -9.47 -2.79 -18.73
C GLY A 13 -10.03 -3.90 -19.63
N SER A 14 -9.19 -4.87 -20.02
CA SER A 14 -9.58 -5.99 -20.88
C SER A 14 -10.29 -7.08 -20.08
N PRO A 15 -11.30 -7.77 -20.65
CA PRO A 15 -11.98 -8.86 -19.95
C PRO A 15 -11.03 -10.04 -19.71
N VAL A 16 -11.07 -10.61 -18.50
CA VAL A 16 -10.29 -11.82 -18.18
C VAL A 16 -11.19 -13.04 -18.35
N GLN A 17 -11.06 -13.74 -19.48
CA GLN A 17 -11.70 -15.02 -19.75
C GLN A 17 -11.13 -16.14 -18.86
N ASP A 18 -11.93 -17.15 -18.51
CA ASP A 18 -11.51 -18.35 -17.78
C ASP A 18 -10.89 -18.07 -16.39
N ALA A 19 -11.12 -16.88 -15.83
CA ALA A 19 -10.79 -16.57 -14.45
C ALA A 19 -11.73 -17.33 -13.53
N PHE A 20 -11.20 -17.91 -12.45
CA PHE A 20 -12.01 -18.55 -11.42
C PHE A 20 -12.65 -17.49 -10.54
N ALA A 21 -13.89 -17.12 -10.85
CA ALA A 21 -14.66 -16.12 -10.14
C ALA A 21 -15.53 -16.78 -9.06
N HIS A 22 -15.70 -16.10 -7.93
CA HIS A 22 -16.54 -16.58 -6.84
C HIS A 22 -17.35 -15.46 -6.20
N VAL A 23 -18.52 -15.83 -5.69
CA VAL A 23 -19.39 -15.00 -4.84
C VAL A 23 -19.75 -15.80 -3.61
N ALA A 24 -19.53 -15.24 -2.43
CA ALA A 24 -19.99 -15.76 -1.15
C ALA A 24 -21.17 -14.94 -0.65
N PHE A 25 -22.33 -15.58 -0.53
CA PHE A 25 -23.56 -14.99 -0.02
C PHE A 25 -23.67 -15.27 1.47
N GLU A 26 -23.89 -14.24 2.28
CA GLU A 26 -24.34 -14.45 3.65
C GLU A 26 -25.77 -14.95 3.63
N VAL A 27 -26.00 -16.11 4.24
CA VAL A 27 -27.32 -16.76 4.27
C VAL A 27 -27.81 -16.88 5.72
N PRO A 28 -29.14 -16.93 5.93
CA PRO A 28 -29.69 -17.04 7.27
C PRO A 28 -29.15 -18.27 8.01
N VAL A 29 -28.81 -18.04 9.27
CA VAL A 29 -28.61 -18.98 10.36
C VAL A 29 -28.98 -20.45 10.07
N ASN A 30 -27.99 -21.35 10.17
CA ASN A 30 -28.22 -22.80 10.14
C ASN A 30 -28.76 -23.32 11.49
N ALA A 31 -29.10 -24.61 11.58
CA ALA A 31 -29.59 -25.24 12.81
C ALA A 31 -28.66 -25.09 14.04
N GLN A 32 -27.40 -24.69 13.84
CA GLN A 32 -26.40 -24.43 14.88
C GLN A 32 -26.30 -22.93 15.26
N ASN A 33 -27.28 -22.13 14.86
CA ASN A 33 -27.40 -20.72 15.22
C ASN A 33 -26.25 -19.80 14.75
N ARG A 34 -25.62 -20.10 13.60
CA ARG A 34 -24.59 -19.25 12.99
C ARG A 34 -24.92 -18.88 11.56
N ASP A 35 -24.76 -17.60 11.23
CA ASP A 35 -24.67 -17.16 9.83
C ASP A 35 -23.47 -17.85 9.19
N TYR A 36 -23.65 -18.34 7.96
CA TYR A 36 -22.57 -18.95 7.18
C TYR A 36 -22.57 -18.40 5.76
N LEU A 37 -21.41 -18.47 5.12
CA LEU A 37 -21.23 -18.00 3.75
C LEU A 37 -21.46 -19.15 2.77
N LYS A 38 -22.46 -19.02 1.90
CA LYS A 38 -22.68 -19.95 0.79
C LYS A 38 -21.96 -19.45 -0.45
N ARG A 39 -20.93 -20.20 -0.88
CA ARG A 39 -20.08 -19.86 -2.01
C ARG A 39 -20.62 -20.44 -3.32
N LYS A 40 -20.60 -19.63 -4.38
CA LYS A 40 -20.86 -19.99 -5.77
C LYS A 40 -19.66 -19.59 -6.59
N GLU A 41 -19.24 -20.44 -7.51
CA GLU A 41 -18.02 -20.23 -8.29
C GLU A 41 -18.11 -20.87 -9.66
N ALA A 42 -17.49 -20.24 -10.65
CA ALA A 42 -17.35 -20.73 -12.00
C ALA A 42 -16.22 -19.99 -12.72
N LYS A 43 -15.87 -20.46 -13.91
CA LYS A 43 -15.00 -19.71 -14.82
C LYS A 43 -15.77 -18.59 -15.51
N THR A 44 -15.13 -17.45 -15.70
CA THR A 44 -15.68 -16.35 -16.49
C THR A 44 -15.76 -16.71 -17.98
N ASP A 45 -16.77 -16.17 -18.66
CA ASP A 45 -16.91 -16.29 -20.10
C ASP A 45 -15.87 -15.44 -20.88
N LYS A 46 -15.92 -15.49 -22.22
CA LYS A 46 -15.06 -14.70 -23.12
C LYS A 46 -15.11 -13.18 -22.91
N ASN A 47 -16.16 -12.69 -22.26
CA ASN A 47 -16.37 -11.27 -21.96
C ASN A 47 -16.02 -10.95 -20.49
N GLY A 48 -15.44 -11.91 -19.76
CA GLY A 48 -15.04 -11.74 -18.36
C GLY A 48 -16.20 -11.84 -17.36
N TYR A 49 -17.35 -12.39 -17.74
CA TYR A 49 -18.53 -12.42 -16.89
C TYR A 49 -18.74 -13.76 -16.17
N PHE A 50 -19.19 -13.66 -14.92
CA PHE A 50 -19.77 -14.75 -14.13
C PHE A 50 -21.06 -14.27 -13.47
N GLN A 51 -22.17 -14.99 -13.66
CA GLN A 51 -23.46 -14.63 -13.09
C GLN A 51 -24.01 -15.76 -12.22
N THR A 52 -24.53 -15.40 -11.04
CA THR A 52 -25.09 -16.38 -10.10
C THR A 52 -26.17 -15.74 -9.23
N SER A 53 -26.95 -16.57 -8.55
CA SER A 53 -27.94 -16.15 -7.57
C SER A 53 -28.02 -17.12 -6.39
N GLU A 54 -28.48 -16.62 -5.25
CA GLU A 54 -28.68 -17.42 -4.04
C GLU A 54 -29.66 -16.74 -3.07
N ILE A 55 -30.17 -17.49 -2.08
CA ILE A 55 -30.75 -16.89 -0.87
C ILE A 55 -29.66 -16.05 -0.20
N CYS A 56 -30.02 -14.91 0.38
CA CYS A 56 -29.06 -13.99 0.98
C CYS A 56 -29.74 -13.14 2.04
N THR A 57 -29.02 -12.75 3.10
CA THR A 57 -29.42 -11.77 4.13
C THR A 57 -29.19 -10.32 3.68
N GLY A 58 -28.52 -10.12 2.56
CA GLY A 58 -28.20 -8.81 1.96
C GLY A 58 -26.71 -8.55 1.81
N ILE A 59 -25.84 -9.41 2.34
CA ILE A 59 -24.38 -9.22 2.29
C ILE A 59 -23.74 -10.22 1.34
N ILE A 60 -22.89 -9.74 0.42
CA ILE A 60 -22.06 -10.61 -0.41
C ILE A 60 -20.58 -10.17 -0.42
N TYR A 61 -19.72 -11.16 -0.58
CA TYR A 61 -18.29 -11.01 -0.86
C TYR A 61 -17.96 -11.67 -2.19
N TYR A 62 -16.96 -11.17 -2.89
CA TYR A 62 -16.63 -11.69 -4.22
C TYR A 62 -15.17 -11.45 -4.58
N GLY A 63 -14.67 -12.25 -5.52
CA GLY A 63 -13.30 -12.15 -6.00
C GLY A 63 -13.04 -13.07 -7.18
N ALA A 64 -11.81 -13.05 -7.67
CA ALA A 64 -11.36 -13.88 -8.76
C ALA A 64 -9.87 -14.22 -8.66
N SER A 65 -9.50 -15.38 -9.19
CA SER A 65 -8.12 -15.85 -9.32
C SER A 65 -7.87 -16.45 -10.71
N LYS A 66 -6.64 -16.32 -11.20
CA LYS A 66 -6.18 -16.88 -12.47
C LYS A 66 -4.65 -16.86 -12.49
N GLU A 67 -4.04 -17.91 -13.01
CA GLU A 67 -2.59 -17.93 -13.26
C GLU A 67 -2.17 -16.77 -14.17
N GLY A 68 -1.03 -16.14 -13.86
CA GLY A 68 -0.55 -14.93 -14.55
C GLY A 68 -1.17 -13.62 -14.04
N TYR A 69 -2.02 -13.68 -13.01
CA TYR A 69 -2.64 -12.51 -12.40
C TYR A 69 -2.54 -12.58 -10.88
N TYR A 70 -2.50 -11.42 -10.23
CA TYR A 70 -2.67 -11.31 -8.80
C TYR A 70 -4.12 -11.60 -8.41
N GLU A 71 -4.33 -12.43 -7.40
CA GLU A 71 -5.67 -12.69 -6.86
C GLU A 71 -6.28 -11.39 -6.34
N SER A 72 -7.57 -11.20 -6.60
CA SER A 72 -8.27 -9.98 -6.25
C SER A 72 -9.66 -10.23 -5.70
N THR A 73 -10.02 -9.41 -4.71
CA THR A 73 -11.34 -9.40 -4.11
C THR A 73 -11.96 -8.02 -4.26
N GLY A 74 -13.28 -7.97 -4.42
CA GLY A 74 -14.03 -6.74 -4.36
C GLY A 74 -14.33 -6.31 -2.94
N ASN A 75 -14.90 -5.11 -2.79
CA ASN A 75 -15.44 -4.70 -1.51
C ASN A 75 -16.67 -5.52 -1.16
N ARG A 76 -16.96 -5.64 0.14
CA ARG A 76 -18.26 -6.10 0.63
C ARG A 76 -19.36 -5.32 -0.10
N PHE A 77 -20.33 -6.03 -0.63
CA PHE A 77 -21.49 -5.43 -1.26
C PHE A 77 -22.73 -5.70 -0.42
N ASP A 78 -23.42 -4.61 -0.06
CA ASP A 78 -24.64 -4.63 0.73
C ASP A 78 -25.84 -4.31 -0.16
N TYR A 79 -26.69 -5.31 -0.36
CA TYR A 79 -28.01 -5.10 -0.94
C TYR A 79 -28.92 -4.36 0.04
N LYS A 80 -29.86 -3.58 -0.51
CA LYS A 80 -31.01 -3.06 0.24
C LYS A 80 -32.25 -3.82 -0.16
N PHE A 81 -33.05 -4.27 0.80
CA PHE A 81 -34.33 -4.92 0.48
C PHE A 81 -35.42 -3.85 0.26
N ASP A 82 -35.99 -3.82 -0.95
CA ASP A 82 -37.14 -2.98 -1.29
C ASP A 82 -38.41 -3.73 -0.88
N VAL A 83 -38.99 -3.34 0.27
CA VAL A 83 -40.20 -3.97 0.82
C VAL A 83 -41.40 -3.78 -0.09
N ALA A 84 -41.53 -2.62 -0.74
CA ALA A 84 -42.67 -2.33 -1.62
C ALA A 84 -42.65 -3.22 -2.88
N LYS A 85 -41.46 -3.55 -3.38
CA LYS A 85 -41.28 -4.42 -4.56
C LYS A 85 -40.94 -5.87 -4.19
N MET A 86 -40.86 -6.18 -2.90
CA MET A 86 -40.49 -7.49 -2.36
C MET A 86 -39.23 -8.08 -3.01
N ARG A 87 -38.19 -7.25 -3.23
CA ARG A 87 -36.97 -7.67 -3.93
C ARG A 87 -35.73 -6.93 -3.46
N TRP A 88 -34.56 -7.52 -3.72
CA TRP A 88 -33.28 -6.84 -3.52
C TRP A 88 -33.09 -5.68 -4.50
N ASN A 89 -32.45 -4.62 -4.03
CA ASN A 89 -32.08 -3.43 -4.79
C ASN A 89 -30.58 -3.13 -4.60
N PRO A 90 -29.81 -2.99 -5.70
CA PRO A 90 -30.18 -3.31 -7.08
C PRO A 90 -30.56 -4.79 -7.27
N SER A 91 -31.40 -5.08 -8.26
CA SER A 91 -31.94 -6.44 -8.48
C SER A 91 -30.95 -7.43 -9.11
N SER A 92 -29.96 -6.89 -9.85
CA SER A 92 -28.84 -7.62 -10.43
C SER A 92 -27.65 -6.66 -10.65
N PRO A 93 -26.93 -6.24 -9.57
CA PRO A 93 -25.76 -5.39 -9.71
C PRO A 93 -24.69 -6.04 -10.59
N GLU A 94 -24.02 -5.21 -11.39
CA GLU A 94 -22.75 -5.56 -12.02
C GLU A 94 -21.61 -5.10 -11.08
N LEU A 95 -20.82 -6.04 -10.59
CA LEU A 95 -19.69 -5.79 -9.69
C LEU A 95 -18.39 -6.11 -10.42
N ILE A 96 -17.41 -5.21 -10.30
CA ILE A 96 -16.14 -5.32 -11.00
C ILE A 96 -15.08 -5.93 -10.08
N VAL A 97 -14.35 -6.92 -10.60
CA VAL A 97 -13.11 -7.41 -10.00
C VAL A 97 -11.96 -7.03 -10.92
N LEU A 98 -11.08 -6.14 -10.44
CA LEU A 98 -9.85 -5.77 -11.12
C LEU A 98 -8.73 -6.74 -10.72
N MET A 99 -8.21 -7.51 -11.67
CA MET A 99 -7.08 -8.42 -11.51
C MET A 99 -5.85 -7.87 -12.22
N LYS A 100 -4.85 -7.43 -11.49
CA LYS A 100 -3.59 -6.97 -12.11
C LYS A 100 -2.83 -8.16 -12.69
N ARG A 101 -2.36 -8.03 -13.93
CA ARG A 101 -1.43 -8.99 -14.53
C ARG A 101 -0.13 -9.00 -13.73
N VAL A 102 0.46 -10.19 -13.60
CA VAL A 102 1.84 -10.36 -13.16
C VAL A 102 2.73 -10.06 -14.35
N ILE A 103 3.57 -9.04 -14.27
CA ILE A 103 4.42 -8.60 -15.39
C ILE A 103 5.85 -9.05 -15.17
N ASN A 104 6.51 -8.51 -14.15
CA ASN A 104 7.91 -8.81 -13.86
C ASN A 104 8.23 -8.69 -12.36
N PRO A 105 7.82 -9.68 -11.53
CA PRO A 105 8.25 -9.75 -10.15
C PRO A 105 9.78 -9.90 -10.05
N VAL A 106 10.41 -9.05 -9.23
CA VAL A 106 11.86 -9.05 -9.04
C VAL A 106 12.24 -9.26 -7.56
N PRO A 107 13.44 -9.80 -7.28
CA PRO A 107 13.99 -9.79 -5.93
C PRO A 107 14.14 -8.37 -5.39
N MET A 108 13.77 -8.15 -4.13
CA MET A 108 13.89 -6.85 -3.47
C MET A 108 14.41 -7.01 -2.04
N TYR A 109 14.99 -5.94 -1.49
CA TYR A 109 15.21 -5.83 -0.06
C TYR A 109 13.90 -5.41 0.60
N VAL A 110 13.30 -6.31 1.38
CA VAL A 110 12.03 -6.06 2.06
C VAL A 110 12.22 -6.07 3.56
N ARG A 111 11.87 -4.95 4.22
CA ARG A 111 12.05 -4.77 5.67
C ARG A 111 10.88 -4.03 6.29
N GLU A 112 10.35 -4.59 7.37
CA GLU A 112 9.60 -3.80 8.35
C GLU A 112 10.60 -3.29 9.40
N ILE A 113 10.67 -1.97 9.56
CA ILE A 113 11.66 -1.34 10.43
C ILE A 113 10.99 -0.53 11.52
N VAL A 114 11.64 -0.50 12.69
CA VAL A 114 11.37 0.44 13.78
C VAL A 114 12.68 1.16 14.06
N LEU A 115 12.73 2.44 13.67
CA LEU A 115 13.94 3.24 13.71
C LEU A 115 13.79 4.34 14.76
N ARG A 116 14.69 4.37 15.74
CA ARG A 116 14.85 5.54 16.61
C ARG A 116 15.85 6.49 15.97
N ILE A 117 15.45 7.73 15.69
CA ILE A 117 16.40 8.70 15.11
C ILE A 117 17.53 8.94 16.13
N PRO A 118 18.80 8.79 15.74
CA PRO A 118 19.92 8.86 16.69
C PRO A 118 20.13 10.23 17.35
N ASP A 119 19.86 11.32 16.61
CA ASP A 119 20.13 12.70 17.01
C ASP A 119 19.14 13.67 16.33
N THR A 120 18.89 14.84 16.93
CA THR A 120 18.03 15.89 16.35
C THR A 120 18.83 17.06 15.80
N ASP A 121 18.17 17.86 14.96
CA ASP A 121 18.72 19.05 14.31
C ASP A 121 19.91 18.76 13.37
N LYS A 122 20.07 17.48 12.98
CA LYS A 122 21.08 17.00 12.05
C LYS A 122 20.45 16.18 10.93
N ASP A 123 21.14 16.15 9.80
CA ASP A 123 20.81 15.27 8.68
C ASP A 123 21.50 13.91 8.89
N ILE A 124 20.72 12.83 8.95
CA ILE A 124 21.20 11.48 9.23
C ILE A 124 20.78 10.55 8.10
N GLY A 125 21.77 9.97 7.43
CA GLY A 125 21.54 9.04 6.33
C GLY A 125 21.06 7.66 6.81
N TYR A 126 20.23 7.02 6.02
CA TYR A 126 19.81 5.63 6.16
C TYR A 126 20.00 4.90 4.83
N ASP A 127 20.63 3.74 4.90
CA ASP A 127 20.92 2.89 3.74
C ASP A 127 19.81 1.84 3.61
N LEU A 128 19.02 1.89 2.53
CA LEU A 128 17.90 0.98 2.31
C LEU A 128 18.35 -0.43 1.95
N GLU A 129 19.55 -0.58 1.40
CA GLU A 129 20.10 -1.88 1.03
C GLU A 129 20.67 -2.59 2.26
N LYS A 130 21.47 -1.87 3.06
CA LYS A 130 22.00 -2.38 4.33
C LYS A 130 20.95 -2.46 5.43
N GLY A 131 19.93 -1.61 5.38
CA GLY A 131 18.90 -1.52 6.40
C GLY A 131 19.38 -0.88 7.70
N ASP A 132 20.39 0.00 7.64
CA ASP A 132 21.01 0.61 8.82
C ASP A 132 21.32 2.09 8.60
N TRP A 133 21.51 2.82 9.70
CA TRP A 133 21.98 4.21 9.65
C TRP A 133 23.36 4.30 9.01
N VAL A 134 23.62 5.39 8.31
CA VAL A 134 24.96 5.72 7.81
C VAL A 134 25.84 6.19 8.97
N MET A 135 27.15 6.01 8.84
CA MET A 135 28.14 6.55 9.77
C MET A 135 27.86 8.03 10.10
N PRO A 136 28.03 8.45 11.37
CA PRO A 136 28.63 7.70 12.49
C PRO A 136 27.65 6.83 13.29
N TYR A 137 26.38 6.72 12.89
CA TYR A 137 25.33 6.13 13.73
C TYR A 137 25.03 4.66 13.43
N GLY A 138 25.60 4.11 12.36
CA GLY A 138 25.46 2.72 11.95
C GLY A 138 26.48 2.37 10.86
N GLN A 139 26.25 1.26 10.17
CA GLN A 139 27.16 0.68 9.16
C GLN A 139 26.64 0.85 7.72
N GLY A 140 25.59 1.64 7.52
CA GLY A 140 25.10 2.03 6.21
C GLY A 140 26.19 2.76 5.41
N LEU A 141 26.22 2.50 4.10
CA LEU A 141 27.25 3.01 3.19
C LEU A 141 26.71 4.14 2.31
N ARG A 142 25.39 4.17 2.07
CA ARG A 142 24.74 5.14 1.20
C ARG A 142 23.56 5.76 1.93
N ALA A 143 23.48 7.09 1.90
CA ALA A 143 22.34 7.81 2.46
C ALA A 143 21.20 7.84 1.43
N ASP A 144 20.41 6.78 1.35
CA ASP A 144 19.28 6.73 0.42
C ASP A 144 18.14 7.64 0.91
N PHE A 145 17.82 7.53 2.20
CA PHE A 145 16.98 8.49 2.91
C PHE A 145 17.84 9.33 3.85
N VAL A 146 17.54 10.63 3.91
CA VAL A 146 18.19 11.56 4.84
C VAL A 146 17.13 12.08 5.80
N PHE A 147 17.19 11.61 7.03
CA PHE A 147 16.27 12.00 8.08
C PHE A 147 16.75 13.28 8.76
N HIS A 148 15.82 14.22 8.95
CA HIS A 148 16.03 15.40 9.78
C HIS A 148 14.86 15.55 10.74
N ALA A 149 15.14 15.54 12.04
CA ALA A 149 14.12 15.71 13.05
C ALA A 149 14.38 16.90 13.95
N ARG A 150 13.32 17.62 14.30
CA ARG A 150 13.32 18.65 15.34
C ARG A 150 12.21 18.34 16.31
N CYS A 151 12.56 18.24 17.58
CA CYS A 151 11.62 17.92 18.64
C CYS A 151 11.80 18.91 19.79
N ARG A 152 10.68 19.39 20.32
CA ARG A 152 10.62 19.98 21.65
C ARG A 152 9.55 19.27 22.43
N TRP A 153 9.92 18.84 23.63
CA TRP A 153 9.00 18.26 24.57
C TRP A 153 9.03 19.03 25.87
N THR A 154 7.86 19.47 26.33
CA THR A 154 7.69 20.06 27.65
C THR A 154 6.66 19.26 28.44
N SER A 155 5.54 18.90 27.82
CA SER A 155 4.54 17.98 28.37
C SER A 155 3.67 17.39 27.26
N TYR A 156 2.75 16.50 27.62
CA TYR A 156 1.74 16.01 26.67
C TYR A 156 0.87 17.11 26.07
N GLN A 157 0.69 18.23 26.78
CA GLN A 157 -0.07 19.38 26.33
C GLN A 157 0.78 20.44 25.62
N ASP A 158 2.11 20.31 25.65
CA ASP A 158 3.05 21.24 25.04
C ASP A 158 4.26 20.52 24.45
N TYR A 159 4.18 20.21 23.16
CA TYR A 159 5.24 19.61 22.38
C TYR A 159 5.15 19.98 20.90
N TYR A 160 6.27 19.85 20.19
CA TYR A 160 6.27 19.75 18.73
C TYR A 160 7.27 18.69 18.29
N SER A 161 6.99 18.05 17.16
CA SER A 161 7.88 17.15 16.45
C SER A 161 7.70 17.38 14.96
N VAL A 162 8.81 17.64 14.28
CA VAL A 162 8.89 17.73 12.83
C VAL A 162 9.90 16.69 12.37
N VAL A 163 9.47 15.75 11.54
CA VAL A 163 10.35 14.78 10.89
C VAL A 163 10.28 14.97 9.39
N LYS A 164 11.43 15.12 8.76
CA LYS A 164 11.58 15.20 7.31
C LYS A 164 12.38 14.01 6.81
N ILE A 165 11.98 13.48 5.66
CA ILE A 165 12.77 12.56 4.85
C ILE A 165 13.13 13.31 3.58
N LYS A 166 14.42 13.53 3.38
CA LYS A 166 15.01 14.08 2.15
C LYS A 166 15.77 12.98 1.41
N PHE A 167 16.28 13.31 0.23
CA PHE A 167 17.03 12.39 -0.62
C PHE A 167 18.35 12.99 -1.05
N SER A 168 19.35 12.13 -1.28
CA SER A 168 20.73 12.58 -1.49
C SER A 168 21.02 13.09 -2.90
N ASN A 169 20.34 12.57 -3.92
CA ASN A 169 20.61 12.96 -5.30
C ASN A 169 19.54 13.90 -5.85
N PHE A 170 19.95 14.73 -6.81
CA PHE A 170 19.02 15.45 -7.67
C PHE A 170 18.09 14.46 -8.39
N ARG A 171 16.81 14.83 -8.52
CA ARG A 171 15.71 13.98 -9.04
C ARG A 171 15.32 12.78 -8.18
N ASP A 172 15.98 12.49 -7.06
CA ASP A 172 15.42 11.54 -6.09
C ASP A 172 14.17 12.12 -5.44
N GLY A 173 13.34 11.26 -4.86
CA GLY A 173 12.12 11.73 -4.22
C GLY A 173 11.17 10.63 -3.82
N ILE A 174 10.00 11.07 -3.38
CA ILE A 174 8.90 10.22 -2.93
C ILE A 174 7.58 10.74 -3.47
N GLN A 175 6.66 9.84 -3.72
CA GLN A 175 5.31 10.14 -4.18
C GLN A 175 4.31 9.34 -3.36
N GLU A 176 3.23 10.00 -2.97
CA GLU A 176 2.10 9.34 -2.31
C GLU A 176 1.21 8.61 -3.31
N ILE A 177 0.85 7.36 -3.00
CA ILE A 177 -0.18 6.63 -3.70
C ILE A 177 -1.46 6.69 -2.84
N PRO A 178 -2.54 7.31 -3.35
CA PRO A 178 -3.84 7.21 -2.70
C PRO A 178 -4.29 5.75 -2.70
N LYS A 179 -4.80 5.25 -1.57
CA LYS A 179 -5.50 3.96 -1.57
C LYS A 179 -6.72 4.05 -2.48
N THR A 180 -6.69 3.33 -3.60
CA THR A 180 -7.85 3.22 -4.48
C THR A 180 -8.86 2.28 -3.85
N ASN A 181 -10.12 2.70 -3.76
CA ASN A 181 -11.22 1.88 -3.23
C ASN A 181 -11.65 0.73 -4.17
N ALA A 182 -11.05 0.61 -5.36
CA ALA A 182 -11.62 -0.19 -6.45
C ALA A 182 -11.46 -1.72 -6.31
N SER A 183 -10.52 -2.22 -5.50
CA SER A 183 -10.34 -3.66 -5.26
C SER A 183 -9.33 -3.91 -4.15
N LYS A 184 -9.57 -4.91 -3.29
CA LYS A 184 -8.58 -5.46 -2.35
C LYS A 184 -7.86 -6.61 -3.04
N GLY A 185 -6.84 -6.28 -3.84
CA GLY A 185 -5.99 -7.26 -4.53
C GLY A 185 -4.70 -7.54 -3.78
N GLN A 186 -4.05 -8.67 -4.10
CA GLN A 186 -2.72 -9.02 -3.56
C GLN A 186 -1.66 -7.95 -3.87
N LEU A 187 -1.79 -7.23 -4.99
CA LEU A 187 -0.92 -6.11 -5.36
C LEU A 187 -1.68 -4.76 -5.29
N ALA A 188 -1.49 -4.02 -4.20
CA ALA A 188 -2.08 -2.69 -4.02
C ALA A 188 -1.35 -1.61 -4.85
N SER A 189 -0.02 -1.67 -4.93
CA SER A 189 0.81 -0.70 -5.64
C SER A 189 0.70 -0.83 -7.17
N PRO A 190 1.09 0.21 -7.94
CA PRO A 190 1.38 0.05 -9.37
C PRO A 190 2.43 -1.05 -9.61
N GLN A 191 2.40 -1.68 -10.79
CA GLN A 191 3.45 -2.63 -11.18
C GLN A 191 4.78 -1.94 -11.50
N LEU A 192 4.73 -0.71 -12.01
CA LEU A 192 5.90 0.12 -12.34
C LEU A 192 5.90 1.41 -11.54
N ALA A 193 7.07 1.82 -11.07
CA ALA A 193 7.28 3.16 -10.51
C ALA A 193 7.09 4.21 -11.62
N PRO A 194 6.45 5.38 -11.37
CA PRO A 194 6.28 6.44 -12.37
C PRO A 194 7.61 7.10 -12.77
N GLU A 195 7.61 7.88 -13.86
CA GLU A 195 8.80 8.62 -14.32
C GLU A 195 8.97 9.94 -13.60
N ASP A 196 7.84 10.58 -13.31
CA ASP A 196 7.73 11.92 -12.74
C ASP A 196 6.76 11.94 -11.55
N GLY A 197 6.54 13.13 -10.98
CA GLY A 197 5.61 13.32 -9.85
C GLY A 197 6.22 13.11 -8.46
N TYR A 198 7.54 12.92 -8.37
CA TYR A 198 8.26 12.79 -7.11
C TYR A 198 8.50 14.14 -6.43
N THR A 199 8.28 14.20 -5.12
CA THR A 199 8.67 15.33 -4.27
C THR A 199 10.01 15.06 -3.59
N GLU A 200 10.84 16.10 -3.48
CA GLU A 200 12.18 16.03 -2.88
C GLU A 200 12.19 15.86 -1.35
N VAL A 201 11.00 15.98 -0.73
CA VAL A 201 10.85 15.90 0.71
C VAL A 201 9.51 15.30 1.08
N TRP A 202 9.53 14.42 2.09
CA TRP A 202 8.36 14.05 2.86
C TRP A 202 8.45 14.69 4.24
N ILE A 203 7.32 15.18 4.76
CA ILE A 203 7.26 15.93 6.02
C ILE A 203 6.12 15.40 6.88
N ASN A 204 6.43 15.10 8.14
CA ASN A 204 5.46 14.90 9.21
C ASN A 204 5.65 15.98 10.28
N GLU A 205 4.61 16.77 10.52
CA GLU A 205 4.58 17.77 11.58
C GLU A 205 3.44 17.47 12.54
N ARG A 206 3.75 17.39 13.82
CA ARG A 206 2.78 17.17 14.88
C ARG A 206 3.13 18.02 16.10
N GLY A 207 2.13 18.56 16.77
CA GLY A 207 2.38 19.37 17.95
C GLY A 207 1.11 19.86 18.60
N GLN A 208 1.24 20.23 19.86
CA GLN A 208 0.18 20.80 20.68
C GLN A 208 0.83 21.83 21.61
N GLY A 209 0.16 22.95 21.90
CA GLY A 209 0.68 23.97 22.81
C GLY A 209 0.39 25.41 22.36
N PRO A 210 0.82 26.42 23.13
CA PRO A 210 0.56 27.84 22.83
C PRO A 210 1.40 28.39 21.69
N GLN A 211 2.63 27.88 21.52
CA GLN A 211 3.56 28.30 20.47
C GLN A 211 3.43 27.50 19.18
N THR A 212 2.78 26.34 19.23
CA THR A 212 2.31 25.67 18.03
C THR A 212 1.03 26.39 17.64
N LYS A 213 0.94 26.91 16.40
CA LYS A 213 -0.41 27.12 15.84
C LYS A 213 -1.10 25.79 16.06
N ARG A 214 -2.27 25.80 16.73
CA ARG A 214 -3.16 24.63 16.81
C ARG A 214 -3.42 24.21 15.37
N THR A 215 -2.52 23.43 14.78
CA THR A 215 -2.85 22.58 13.66
C THR A 215 -3.67 21.51 14.34
N GLY A 216 -4.96 21.83 14.51
CA GLY A 216 -6.03 20.87 14.77
C GLY A 216 -6.18 19.97 13.56
N LEU A 217 -5.07 19.34 13.21
CA LEU A 217 -4.81 18.54 12.05
C LEU A 217 -3.71 17.59 12.56
N ASN A 218 -3.98 16.47 13.22
CA ASN A 218 -4.83 15.41 12.68
C ASN A 218 -5.31 15.70 11.25
N VAL A 219 -4.40 16.09 10.33
CA VAL A 219 -4.43 15.42 9.04
C VAL A 219 -3.89 14.01 9.34
N MET A 220 -4.63 13.26 10.16
CA MET A 220 -5.04 11.96 9.68
C MET A 220 -5.81 12.30 8.41
N ASN A 221 -5.07 12.50 7.32
CA ASN A 221 -5.63 12.17 6.03
C ASN A 221 -5.91 10.69 6.23
N SER A 222 -7.15 10.36 6.59
CA SER A 222 -7.57 9.04 7.09
C SER A 222 -7.40 7.94 6.05
N ASN A 223 -6.76 8.28 4.95
CA ASN A 223 -6.30 7.40 3.90
C ASN A 223 -4.85 7.10 4.23
N TYR A 224 -4.60 5.99 4.94
CA TYR A 224 -3.28 5.36 4.96
C TYR A 224 -2.71 5.37 3.54
N LYS A 225 -1.64 6.13 3.31
CA LYS A 225 -1.03 6.25 1.98
C LYS A 225 0.07 5.22 1.87
N ASP A 226 0.13 4.55 0.72
CA ASP A 226 1.35 3.88 0.31
C ASP A 226 2.24 4.92 -0.36
N TYR A 227 3.52 4.64 -0.51
CA TYR A 227 4.45 5.56 -1.15
C TYR A 227 5.29 4.81 -2.19
N ILE A 228 5.69 5.53 -3.24
CA ILE A 228 6.77 5.11 -4.14
C ILE A 228 7.93 6.06 -3.90
N PHE A 229 9.15 5.55 -3.86
CA PHE A 229 10.34 6.39 -3.81
C PHE A 229 11.29 6.05 -4.95
N ARG A 230 12.11 7.03 -5.30
CA ARG A 230 13.24 6.93 -6.22
C ARG A 230 14.48 7.42 -5.49
N VAL A 231 15.54 6.63 -5.53
CA VAL A 231 16.84 6.92 -4.91
C VAL A 231 17.98 6.57 -5.86
N ARG A 232 19.17 7.12 -5.59
CA ARG A 232 20.40 6.81 -6.34
C ARG A 232 20.28 7.15 -7.83
N SER A 233 19.52 8.19 -8.17
CA SER A 233 19.37 8.63 -9.56
C SER A 233 20.73 9.04 -10.13
N ASN A 234 21.00 8.60 -11.35
CA ASN A 234 22.06 9.08 -12.23
C ASN A 234 21.42 9.82 -13.40
N ILE A 235 22.01 10.95 -13.78
CA ILE A 235 21.48 11.82 -14.84
C ILE A 235 22.52 12.01 -15.95
N ASN A 236 22.06 12.16 -17.18
CA ASN A 236 22.91 12.62 -18.28
C ASN A 236 23.06 14.16 -18.25
N ASP A 237 23.88 14.70 -19.16
CA ASP A 237 24.11 16.15 -19.29
C ASP A 237 22.84 16.94 -19.66
N GLU A 238 21.81 16.26 -20.17
CA GLU A 238 20.49 16.82 -20.50
C GLU A 238 19.55 16.85 -19.28
N GLY A 239 19.98 16.29 -18.14
CA GLY A 239 19.19 16.24 -16.90
C GLY A 239 18.13 15.14 -16.87
N GLU A 240 18.22 14.17 -17.79
CA GLU A 240 17.38 12.98 -17.87
C GLU A 240 17.95 11.84 -17.02
N ILE A 241 17.08 11.00 -16.47
CA ILE A 241 17.49 9.89 -15.61
C ILE A 241 17.94 8.72 -16.48
N THR A 242 19.20 8.32 -16.36
CA THR A 242 19.78 7.18 -17.07
C THR A 242 19.77 5.89 -16.25
N ALA A 243 19.69 6.01 -14.93
CA ALA A 243 19.61 4.90 -13.99
C ALA A 243 19.04 5.41 -12.67
N ALA A 244 18.22 4.62 -11.98
CA ALA A 244 17.79 4.93 -10.62
C ALA A 244 17.23 3.68 -9.95
N ASN A 245 17.30 3.63 -8.62
CA ASN A 245 16.68 2.58 -7.84
C ASN A 245 15.30 3.03 -7.34
N TYR A 246 14.34 2.12 -7.41
CA TYR A 246 12.95 2.39 -7.07
C TYR A 246 12.49 1.50 -5.93
N GLY A 247 11.45 1.93 -5.25
CA GLY A 247 10.84 1.10 -4.23
C GLY A 247 9.50 1.64 -3.77
N LYS A 248 8.88 0.91 -2.83
CA LYS A 248 7.59 1.26 -2.25
C LYS A 248 7.61 1.15 -0.74
N ILE A 249 6.82 1.99 -0.09
CA ILE A 249 6.49 1.89 1.33
C ILE A 249 5.01 1.52 1.40
N ILE A 250 4.70 0.42 2.09
CA ILE A 250 3.33 -0.05 2.25
C ILE A 250 2.80 0.41 3.60
N GLY A 251 1.70 1.16 3.56
CA GLY A 251 1.10 1.81 4.72
C GLY A 251 1.80 3.10 5.14
N GLU A 252 1.26 3.68 6.20
CA GLU A 252 1.73 4.94 6.76
C GLU A 252 3.14 4.84 7.34
N ILE A 253 3.98 5.85 7.05
CA ILE A 253 5.21 6.12 7.78
C ILE A 253 4.83 6.70 9.15
N ARG A 254 4.78 5.84 10.16
CA ARG A 254 4.38 6.25 11.51
C ARG A 254 5.52 6.95 12.20
N VAL A 255 5.24 8.09 12.82
CA VAL A 255 6.18 8.84 13.66
C VAL A 255 5.58 8.96 15.06
N GLY A 256 6.28 8.51 16.09
CA GLY A 256 5.84 8.66 17.47
C GLY A 256 6.51 7.75 18.49
N GLY A 257 6.50 8.14 19.77
CA GLY A 257 6.89 7.30 20.89
C GLY A 257 8.29 7.54 21.45
N GLY A 258 8.96 8.64 21.05
CA GLY A 258 10.31 9.01 21.51
C GLY A 258 10.52 10.50 21.68
N GLU A 259 9.45 11.30 21.59
CA GLU A 259 9.51 12.76 21.65
C GLU A 259 9.98 13.26 23.02
N ALA A 260 9.58 12.59 24.09
CA ALA A 260 10.03 12.91 25.45
C ALA A 260 11.55 12.75 25.64
N GLU A 261 12.18 11.89 24.84
CA GLU A 261 13.64 11.69 24.81
C GLU A 261 14.33 12.55 23.74
N GLY A 262 13.56 13.39 23.03
CA GLY A 262 14.05 14.15 21.87
C GLY A 262 14.41 13.28 20.68
N LYS A 263 14.06 11.99 20.65
CA LYS A 263 14.48 11.03 19.61
C LYS A 263 13.27 10.31 19.04
N PRO A 264 12.56 10.90 18.07
CA PRO A 264 11.32 10.33 17.56
C PRO A 264 11.59 8.96 16.92
N ILE A 265 10.60 8.09 17.01
CA ILE A 265 10.66 6.74 16.45
C ILE A 265 9.83 6.70 15.18
N LEU A 266 10.40 6.15 14.12
CA LEU A 266 9.70 5.84 12.88
C LEU A 266 9.39 4.35 12.79
N LYS A 267 8.24 4.02 12.18
CA LYS A 267 7.91 2.65 11.81
C LYS A 267 7.29 2.61 10.42
N PHE A 268 7.84 1.78 9.54
CA PHE A 268 7.28 1.52 8.21
C PHE A 268 7.81 0.21 7.60
N LEU A 269 7.11 -0.29 6.58
CA LEU A 269 7.50 -1.43 5.75
C LEU A 269 7.89 -0.93 4.37
N TYR A 270 9.10 -1.23 3.92
CA TYR A 270 9.55 -0.89 2.57
C TYR A 270 10.01 -2.08 1.76
N TYR A 271 9.95 -1.92 0.44
CA TYR A 271 10.45 -2.81 -0.59
C TYR A 271 11.39 -1.98 -1.46
N TYR A 272 12.64 -2.39 -1.57
CA TYR A 272 13.68 -1.68 -2.31
C TYR A 272 14.22 -2.55 -3.45
N ASN A 273 14.02 -2.10 -4.69
CA ASN A 273 14.55 -2.72 -5.89
C ASN A 273 15.97 -2.19 -6.15
N SER A 274 16.96 -3.06 -5.95
CA SER A 274 18.38 -2.73 -6.10
C SER A 274 18.87 -2.71 -7.55
N ASP A 275 18.04 -3.11 -8.53
CA ASP A 275 18.39 -3.00 -9.95
C ASP A 275 18.12 -1.57 -10.48
N PRO A 276 19.18 -0.81 -10.83
CA PRO A 276 19.03 0.58 -11.24
C PRO A 276 18.46 0.75 -12.67
N GLN A 277 18.28 -0.35 -13.41
CA GLN A 277 17.69 -0.37 -14.75
C GLN A 277 16.21 -0.81 -14.73
N SER A 278 15.68 -1.15 -13.55
CA SER A 278 14.32 -1.67 -13.40
C SER A 278 13.44 -0.73 -12.59
N ARG A 279 12.29 -0.37 -13.17
CA ARG A 279 11.21 0.35 -12.47
C ARG A 279 10.19 -0.59 -11.85
N SER A 280 10.43 -1.91 -11.85
CA SER A 280 9.49 -2.86 -11.28
C SER A 280 9.28 -2.61 -9.79
N LEU A 281 8.01 -2.58 -9.39
CA LEU A 281 7.53 -2.53 -8.02
C LEU A 281 6.87 -3.85 -7.59
N GLU A 282 6.88 -4.86 -8.46
CA GLU A 282 6.39 -6.20 -8.17
C GLU A 282 7.47 -6.99 -7.42
N PHE A 283 7.20 -7.35 -6.16
CA PHE A 283 8.14 -8.15 -5.39
C PHE A 283 7.93 -9.65 -5.66
N ASP A 284 9.03 -10.39 -5.87
CA ASP A 284 9.01 -11.86 -5.84
C ASP A 284 9.04 -12.34 -4.38
N PRO A 285 7.93 -12.86 -3.83
CA PRO A 285 7.85 -13.29 -2.43
C PRO A 285 8.78 -14.46 -2.09
N LYS A 286 9.35 -15.14 -3.08
CA LYS A 286 10.33 -16.22 -2.88
C LYS A 286 11.75 -15.68 -2.70
N GLN A 287 12.00 -14.40 -3.00
CA GLN A 287 13.34 -13.83 -3.09
C GLN A 287 13.46 -12.49 -2.34
N ASN A 288 13.30 -12.51 -1.01
CA ASN A 288 13.73 -11.39 -0.18
C ASN A 288 15.26 -11.36 -0.07
N LEU A 289 15.88 -10.27 -0.51
CA LEU A 289 17.34 -10.06 -0.44
C LEU A 289 17.81 -9.75 1.00
N ALA A 290 16.91 -9.28 1.86
CA ALA A 290 17.12 -9.07 3.28
C ALA A 290 16.99 -10.38 4.09
N LYS A 291 17.99 -11.25 4.02
CA LYS A 291 17.96 -12.64 4.55
C LYS A 291 17.69 -12.76 6.06
N GLU A 292 17.98 -11.71 6.82
CA GLU A 292 17.73 -11.64 8.26
C GLU A 292 16.25 -11.40 8.62
N GLN A 293 15.44 -10.95 7.67
CA GLN A 293 14.01 -10.70 7.86
C GLN A 293 13.23 -12.01 7.63
N LYS A 294 12.69 -12.58 8.72
CA LYS A 294 11.83 -13.77 8.68
C LYS A 294 10.36 -13.34 8.70
N CYS A 295 9.78 -13.05 7.53
CA CYS A 295 8.34 -12.76 7.40
C CYS A 295 7.84 -13.09 5.98
N ASN A 296 6.57 -13.51 5.88
CA ASN A 296 5.87 -13.62 4.60
C ASN A 296 5.36 -12.22 4.22
N PHE A 297 6.12 -11.51 3.39
CA PHE A 297 5.71 -10.20 2.87
C PHE A 297 4.83 -10.38 1.63
N PRO A 298 3.73 -9.62 1.50
CA PRO A 298 2.92 -9.61 0.28
C PRO A 298 3.71 -9.03 -0.91
N PRO A 299 3.32 -9.38 -2.15
CA PRO A 299 3.95 -8.86 -3.37
C PRO A 299 3.80 -7.35 -3.59
#